data_AF-A0A9D9YL91-F1
#
_entry.id   AF-A0A9D9YL91-F1
#
_cell.length_a   1.000
_cell.length_b   1.000
_cell.length_c   1.000
_cell.angle_alpha   90.00
_cell.angle_beta   90.00
_cell.angle_gamma   90.00
#
_symmetry.space_group_name_H-M   'P 1'
#
loop_
_entity.id
_entity.type
_entity.pdbx_description
1 polymer ?
#
loop_
_entity_poly.entity_id
_entity_poly.type
_entity_poly.pdbx_seq_one_letter_code
_entity_poly.pdbx_strand_id
1 'polypeptide(L)'
;MQMYGLIGYPLKHSFSIGYFNEKFRSEHIDAEYVNFEIADINLFKAIVNDHPNLCGLNVTIPYKEQVIPYLDSLDPDAAKIGAVNVIKIIRQKGKIKLVGYNSDIIGFTQSIQPLLLPHHKRALILGTGGASKAVFHGLKQLGIESTFVSRTHDQGAIIYEELTPEIMAEHTVIVNCTPVGMYPKVDFCPNIPYEYLTPNHLLYDLLYNPNTTLFMKKGEEQGAVSKNGLEMLLLQAFAGWEIWNK
;
A
#
# COMPACT_ATOMS: atom_id res chain seq x y z
N MET A 1 -0.70 15.19 25.38
CA MET A 1 -0.19 14.23 24.40
C MET A 1 -1.30 13.52 23.64
N GLN A 2 -1.37 13.76 22.34
CA GLN A 2 -2.24 13.02 21.42
C GLN A 2 -1.64 11.63 21.13
N MET A 3 -2.48 10.61 20.92
CA MET A 3 -2.00 9.27 20.57
C MET A 3 -2.40 8.92 19.14
N TYR A 4 -1.46 8.34 18.41
CA TYR A 4 -1.62 7.72 17.11
C TYR A 4 -1.10 6.29 17.17
N GLY A 5 -1.42 5.46 16.19
CA GLY A 5 -0.85 4.12 16.18
C GLY A 5 -1.14 3.30 14.95
N LEU A 6 -0.62 2.07 14.95
CA LEU A 6 -0.81 1.08 13.91
C LEU A 6 -1.55 -0.14 14.47
N ILE A 7 -2.63 -0.58 13.84
CA ILE A 7 -3.23 -1.90 14.09
C ILE A 7 -2.84 -2.88 12.99
N GLY A 8 -2.58 -4.14 13.36
CA GLY A 8 -2.20 -5.20 12.43
C GLY A 8 -1.59 -6.40 13.14
N TYR A 9 -1.23 -7.41 12.34
CA TYR A 9 -0.52 -8.60 12.84
C TYR A 9 0.30 -9.30 11.75
N PRO A 10 1.58 -9.64 12.02
CA PRO A 10 2.44 -9.16 13.09
C PRO A 10 2.99 -7.74 12.81
N LEU A 11 3.40 -7.00 13.84
CA LEU A 11 3.90 -5.61 13.74
C LEU A 11 5.39 -5.43 14.15
N LYS A 12 6.13 -6.52 14.40
CA LYS A 12 7.52 -6.51 14.88
C LYS A 12 8.49 -5.61 14.09
N HIS A 13 8.25 -5.38 12.81
CA HIS A 13 9.11 -4.60 11.92
C HIS A 13 8.39 -3.38 11.31
N SER A 14 7.42 -2.80 12.02
CA SER A 14 6.70 -1.61 11.57
C SER A 14 7.64 -0.42 11.36
N PHE A 15 7.70 0.09 10.13
CA PHE A 15 8.39 1.34 9.82
C PHE A 15 7.72 2.55 10.48
N SER A 16 6.38 2.56 10.53
CA SER A 16 5.58 3.72 10.93
C SER A 16 5.87 4.19 12.34
N ILE A 17 6.10 3.28 13.29
CA ILE A 17 6.36 3.65 14.69
C ILE A 17 7.66 4.47 14.83
N GLY A 18 8.73 4.08 14.14
CA GLY A 18 9.99 4.81 14.19
C GLY A 18 9.85 6.16 13.49
N TYR A 19 9.25 6.15 12.30
CA TYR A 19 9.05 7.34 11.49
C TYR A 19 8.24 8.44 12.21
N PHE A 20 7.05 8.10 12.75
CA PHE A 20 6.18 9.10 13.37
C PHE A 20 6.75 9.64 14.68
N ASN A 21 7.34 8.80 15.52
CA ASN A 21 7.94 9.29 16.77
C ASN A 21 9.17 10.17 16.51
N GLU A 22 9.96 9.89 15.46
CA GLU A 22 11.03 10.79 15.03
C GLU A 22 10.46 12.14 14.57
N LYS A 23 9.43 12.11 13.72
CA LYS A 23 8.73 13.31 13.25
C LYS A 23 8.25 14.15 14.43
N PHE A 24 7.52 13.54 15.38
CA PHE A 24 6.96 14.25 16.53
C PHE A 24 8.03 14.91 17.39
N ARG A 25 9.14 14.19 17.63
CA ARG A 25 10.29 14.73 18.35
C ARG A 25 10.95 15.90 17.61
N SER A 26 11.21 15.74 16.31
CA SER A 26 11.89 16.77 15.50
C SER A 26 11.07 18.05 15.31
N GLU A 27 9.74 17.91 15.20
CA GLU A 27 8.80 19.01 14.98
C GLU A 27 8.15 19.54 16.26
N HIS A 28 8.58 19.04 17.44
CA HIS A 28 8.07 19.44 18.75
C HIS A 28 6.54 19.27 18.90
N ILE A 29 6.00 18.18 18.34
CA ILE A 29 4.59 17.83 18.39
C ILE A 29 4.34 17.00 19.66
N ASP A 30 3.40 17.43 20.52
CA ASP A 30 2.97 16.70 21.73
C ASP A 30 2.09 15.48 21.36
N ALA A 31 2.71 14.49 20.74
CA ALA A 31 2.07 13.25 20.30
C ALA A 31 2.99 12.03 20.42
N GLU A 32 2.38 10.85 20.51
CA GLU A 32 3.07 9.56 20.46
C GLU A 32 2.45 8.64 19.39
N TYR A 33 3.27 7.76 18.82
CA TYR A 33 2.82 6.71 17.91
C TYR A 33 3.14 5.34 18.48
N VAL A 34 2.15 4.45 18.59
CA VAL A 34 2.31 3.10 19.16
C VAL A 34 1.85 1.99 18.23
N ASN A 35 2.36 0.77 18.40
CA ASN A 35 1.88 -0.41 17.68
C ASN A 35 0.88 -1.18 18.56
N PHE A 36 -0.32 -1.36 18.04
CA PHE A 36 -1.35 -2.22 18.61
C PHE A 36 -1.37 -3.54 17.84
N GLU A 37 -0.48 -4.46 18.22
CA GLU A 37 -0.43 -5.80 17.64
C GLU A 37 -1.64 -6.62 18.13
N ILE A 38 -2.63 -6.83 17.27
CA ILE A 38 -3.86 -7.55 17.60
C ILE A 38 -3.99 -8.79 16.73
N ALA A 39 -4.20 -9.96 17.32
CA ALA A 39 -4.38 -11.20 16.56
C ALA A 39 -5.81 -11.35 15.98
N ASP A 40 -6.76 -10.55 16.48
CA ASP A 40 -8.15 -10.54 16.03
C ASP A 40 -8.65 -9.09 15.86
N ILE A 41 -9.30 -8.81 14.73
CA ILE A 41 -9.92 -7.52 14.42
C ILE A 41 -11.01 -7.13 15.42
N ASN A 42 -11.64 -8.09 16.10
CA ASN A 42 -12.64 -7.83 17.13
C ASN A 42 -12.11 -6.99 18.29
N LEU A 43 -10.79 -6.97 18.51
CA LEU A 43 -10.13 -6.17 19.53
C LEU A 43 -10.06 -4.67 19.18
N PHE A 44 -10.30 -4.30 17.91
CA PHE A 44 -10.23 -2.92 17.45
C PHE A 44 -11.11 -1.96 18.27
N LYS A 45 -12.36 -2.35 18.60
CA LYS A 45 -13.25 -1.50 19.39
C LYS A 45 -12.72 -1.27 20.81
N ALA A 46 -12.09 -2.27 21.42
CA ALA A 46 -11.49 -2.13 22.74
C ALA A 46 -10.34 -1.11 22.69
N ILE A 47 -9.45 -1.20 21.69
CA ILE A 47 -8.37 -0.21 21.50
C ILE A 47 -8.93 1.22 21.44
N VAL A 48 -9.96 1.44 20.63
CA VAL A 48 -10.57 2.77 20.50
C VAL A 48 -11.20 3.24 21.83
N ASN A 49 -11.80 2.36 22.62
CA ASN A 49 -12.45 2.73 23.88
C ASN A 49 -11.46 2.95 25.03
N ASP A 50 -10.43 2.13 25.12
CA ASP A 50 -9.46 2.13 26.22
C ASP A 50 -8.45 3.29 26.14
N HIS A 51 -8.33 3.91 24.95
CA HIS A 51 -7.40 5.01 24.69
C HIS A 51 -8.16 6.30 24.32
N PRO A 52 -8.64 7.08 25.31
CA PRO A 52 -9.45 8.28 25.06
C PRO A 52 -8.69 9.40 24.34
N ASN A 53 -7.36 9.40 24.38
CA ASN A 53 -6.49 10.34 23.65
C ASN A 53 -6.08 9.85 22.24
N LEU A 54 -6.54 8.66 21.81
CA LEU A 54 -6.30 8.14 20.47
C LEU A 54 -7.08 8.95 19.43
N CYS A 55 -6.33 9.57 18.52
CA CYS A 55 -6.82 10.50 17.50
C CYS A 55 -6.86 9.87 16.10
N GLY A 56 -6.00 8.90 15.84
CA GLY A 56 -5.91 8.25 14.53
C GLY A 56 -5.14 6.94 14.57
N LEU A 57 -5.45 6.07 13.61
CA LEU A 57 -4.77 4.79 13.44
C LEU A 57 -4.41 4.58 11.97
N ASN A 58 -3.22 4.08 11.70
CA ASN A 58 -3.00 3.31 10.49
C ASN A 58 -3.49 1.86 10.67
N VAL A 59 -3.84 1.23 9.57
CA VAL A 59 -4.27 -0.17 9.50
C VAL A 59 -3.37 -0.89 8.49
N THR A 60 -2.79 -2.01 8.89
CA THR A 60 -2.01 -2.86 7.99
C THR A 60 -2.60 -4.27 7.92
N ILE A 61 -1.88 -5.17 7.26
CA ILE A 61 -2.24 -6.58 7.15
C ILE A 61 -2.56 -7.20 8.52
N PRO A 62 -3.56 -8.10 8.61
CA PRO A 62 -4.49 -8.51 7.55
C PRO A 62 -5.79 -7.67 7.51
N TYR A 63 -5.85 -6.51 8.19
CA TYR A 63 -7.12 -5.89 8.58
C TYR A 63 -7.63 -4.76 7.70
N LYS A 64 -6.93 -4.40 6.62
CA LYS A 64 -7.34 -3.27 5.76
C LYS A 64 -8.78 -3.38 5.23
N GLU A 65 -9.26 -4.60 5.00
CA GLU A 65 -10.64 -4.85 4.57
C GLU A 65 -11.56 -5.14 5.78
N GLN A 66 -11.06 -5.93 6.72
CA GLN A 66 -11.83 -6.41 7.88
C GLN A 66 -12.22 -5.29 8.85
N VAL A 67 -11.52 -4.15 8.84
CA VAL A 67 -11.85 -3.01 9.70
C VAL A 67 -13.08 -2.23 9.22
N ILE A 68 -13.44 -2.34 7.94
CA ILE A 68 -14.51 -1.54 7.31
C ILE A 68 -15.85 -1.63 8.06
N PRO A 69 -16.35 -2.82 8.47
CA PRO A 69 -17.62 -2.96 9.20
C PRO A 69 -17.65 -2.26 10.56
N TYR A 70 -16.48 -1.84 11.09
CA TYR A 70 -16.38 -1.15 12.37
C TYR A 70 -16.40 0.39 12.24
N LEU A 71 -16.43 0.92 11.02
CA LEU A 71 -16.33 2.36 10.74
C LEU A 71 -17.72 2.97 10.49
N ASP A 72 -17.89 4.24 10.88
CA ASP A 72 -19.16 4.96 10.68
C ASP A 72 -19.30 5.51 9.26
N SER A 73 -18.17 5.78 8.59
CA SER A 73 -18.14 6.29 7.21
C SER A 73 -16.80 6.05 6.54
N LEU A 74 -16.80 6.07 5.21
CA LEU A 74 -15.60 5.96 4.39
C LEU A 74 -15.46 7.20 3.50
N ASP A 75 -14.22 7.59 3.25
CA ASP A 75 -13.88 8.49 2.15
C ASP A 75 -14.27 7.87 0.79
N PRO A 76 -14.66 8.66 -0.23
CA PRO A 76 -15.07 8.13 -1.53
C PRO A 76 -14.06 7.20 -2.20
N ASP A 77 -12.76 7.44 -2.07
CA ASP A 77 -11.75 6.57 -2.66
C ASP A 77 -11.59 5.28 -1.84
N ALA A 78 -11.59 5.37 -0.50
CA ALA A 78 -11.57 4.18 0.35
C ALA A 78 -12.79 3.27 0.11
N ALA A 79 -13.98 3.85 -0.11
CA ALA A 79 -15.20 3.12 -0.43
C ALA A 79 -15.10 2.39 -1.78
N LYS A 80 -14.51 3.02 -2.80
CA LYS A 80 -14.29 2.39 -4.12
C LYS A 80 -13.25 1.28 -4.05
N ILE A 81 -12.16 1.51 -3.32
CA ILE A 81 -11.05 0.55 -3.17
C ILE A 81 -11.47 -0.68 -2.36
N GLY A 82 -12.36 -0.50 -1.39
CA GLY A 82 -12.75 -1.58 -0.47
C GLY A 82 -11.63 -1.96 0.51
N ALA A 83 -10.72 -1.02 0.82
CA ALA A 83 -9.67 -1.19 1.81
C ALA A 83 -9.33 0.14 2.50
N VAL A 84 -9.08 0.10 3.80
CA VAL A 84 -8.75 1.24 4.66
C VAL A 84 -7.37 1.02 5.28
N ASN A 85 -6.47 1.98 5.13
CA ASN A 85 -5.15 1.99 5.80
C ASN A 85 -4.98 3.17 6.78
N VAL A 86 -5.96 4.09 6.85
CA VAL A 86 -5.98 5.25 7.74
C VAL A 86 -7.38 5.38 8.34
N ILE A 87 -7.46 5.46 9.66
CA ILE A 87 -8.69 5.73 10.42
C ILE A 87 -8.49 7.04 11.15
N LYS A 88 -9.47 7.92 11.03
CA LYS A 88 -9.58 9.13 11.82
C LYS A 88 -10.63 8.93 12.92
N ILE A 89 -10.26 9.26 14.15
CA ILE A 89 -11.12 9.13 15.33
C ILE A 89 -11.55 10.52 15.78
N ILE A 90 -12.83 10.81 15.63
CA ILE A 90 -13.43 12.10 15.99
C ILE A 90 -14.24 11.91 17.26
N ARG A 91 -13.84 12.57 18.35
CA ARG A 91 -14.55 12.55 19.62
C ARG A 91 -15.25 13.88 19.86
N GLN A 92 -16.58 13.88 19.88
CA GLN A 92 -17.39 15.09 20.10
C GLN A 92 -18.57 14.78 21.02
N LYS A 93 -18.72 15.56 22.10
CA LYS A 93 -19.86 15.47 23.05
C LYS A 93 -20.13 14.03 23.54
N GLY A 94 -19.07 13.28 23.87
CA GLY A 94 -19.17 11.89 24.32
C GLY A 94 -19.48 10.85 23.24
N LYS A 95 -19.59 11.26 21.97
CA LYS A 95 -19.72 10.35 20.82
C LYS A 95 -18.38 10.16 20.13
N ILE A 96 -18.17 8.94 19.61
CA ILE A 96 -17.02 8.57 18.80
C ILE A 96 -17.51 8.40 17.37
N LYS A 97 -16.83 9.02 16.41
CA LYS A 97 -17.02 8.80 14.98
C LYS A 97 -15.72 8.33 14.35
N LEU A 98 -15.77 7.21 13.66
CA LEU A 98 -14.67 6.55 12.97
C LEU A 98 -14.83 6.75 11.46
N VAL A 99 -13.85 7.38 10.83
CA VAL A 99 -13.85 7.62 9.38
C VAL A 99 -12.66 6.93 8.74
N GLY A 100 -12.92 6.06 7.76
CA GLY A 100 -11.90 5.31 7.02
C GLY A 100 -11.44 6.02 5.76
N TYR A 101 -10.12 6.00 5.53
CA TYR A 101 -9.45 6.55 4.37
C TYR A 101 -8.44 5.54 3.82
N ASN A 102 -8.01 5.78 2.59
CA ASN A 102 -6.92 5.05 1.97
C ASN A 102 -5.85 6.06 1.53
N SER A 103 -4.72 6.14 2.22
CA SER A 103 -3.57 6.96 1.83
C SER A 103 -2.59 6.22 0.91
N ASP A 104 -2.73 4.89 0.76
CA ASP A 104 -1.87 4.12 -0.17
C ASP A 104 -2.10 4.57 -1.62
N ILE A 105 -3.34 4.90 -2.01
CA ILE A 105 -3.63 5.44 -3.34
C ILE A 105 -2.90 6.77 -3.59
N ILE A 106 -2.84 7.65 -2.58
CA ILE A 106 -2.13 8.93 -2.68
C ILE A 106 -0.62 8.66 -2.81
N GLY A 107 -0.08 7.82 -1.92
CA GLY A 107 1.34 7.48 -1.94
C GLY A 107 1.78 6.83 -3.25
N PHE A 108 0.97 5.92 -3.78
CA PHE A 108 1.27 5.23 -5.04
C PHE A 108 1.15 6.15 -6.25
N THR A 109 0.05 6.89 -6.39
CA THR A 109 -0.17 7.74 -7.57
C THR A 109 0.91 8.81 -7.69
N GLN A 110 1.24 9.48 -6.58
CA GLN A 110 2.28 10.51 -6.57
C GLN A 110 3.69 9.95 -6.85
N SER A 111 3.99 8.72 -6.40
CA SER A 111 5.33 8.14 -6.58
C SER A 111 5.56 7.55 -7.98
N ILE A 112 4.51 7.04 -8.64
CA ILE A 112 4.60 6.44 -9.97
C ILE A 112 4.42 7.46 -11.10
N GLN A 113 3.56 8.47 -10.91
CA GLN A 113 3.20 9.43 -11.96
C GLN A 113 4.40 10.10 -12.65
N PRO A 114 5.48 10.51 -11.95
CA PRO A 114 6.64 11.11 -12.60
C PRO A 114 7.41 10.18 -13.55
N LEU A 115 7.19 8.87 -13.44
CA LEU A 115 7.86 7.85 -14.26
C LEU A 115 7.04 7.41 -15.48
N LEU A 116 5.76 7.82 -15.54
CA LEU A 116 4.86 7.42 -16.61
C LEU A 116 5.12 8.22 -17.89
N LEU A 117 5.19 7.49 -19.00
CA LEU A 117 5.37 8.01 -20.35
C LEU A 117 4.10 7.78 -21.19
N PRO A 118 3.90 8.50 -22.31
CA PRO A 118 2.67 8.41 -23.09
C PRO A 118 2.30 7.00 -23.56
N HIS A 119 3.27 6.10 -23.75
CA HIS A 119 3.04 4.70 -24.15
C HIS A 119 2.62 3.77 -23.01
N HIS A 120 2.76 4.18 -21.75
CA HIS A 120 2.29 3.41 -20.59
C HIS A 120 0.76 3.48 -20.53
N LYS A 121 0.11 2.53 -21.21
CA LYS A 121 -1.37 2.45 -21.30
C LYS A 121 -1.97 1.27 -20.54
N ARG A 122 -1.19 0.20 -20.35
CA ARG A 122 -1.65 -1.03 -19.69
C ARG A 122 -0.65 -1.50 -18.64
N ALA A 123 -1.17 -2.07 -17.56
CA ALA A 123 -0.39 -2.52 -16.42
C ALA A 123 -0.73 -3.94 -15.95
N LEU A 124 0.29 -4.70 -15.56
CA LEU A 124 0.13 -5.93 -14.77
C LEU A 124 0.29 -5.62 -13.30
N ILE A 125 -0.66 -6.05 -12.46
CA ILE A 125 -0.59 -5.94 -11.01
C ILE A 125 -0.39 -7.33 -10.43
N LEU A 126 0.79 -7.58 -9.85
CA LEU A 126 1.17 -8.88 -9.32
C LEU A 126 0.66 -9.02 -7.88
N GLY A 127 -0.34 -9.89 -7.67
CA GLY A 127 -1.00 -10.12 -6.37
C GLY A 127 -2.35 -9.41 -6.22
N THR A 128 -3.19 -9.95 -5.34
CA THR A 128 -4.61 -9.56 -5.17
C THR A 128 -4.96 -9.11 -3.74
N GLY A 129 -3.96 -8.71 -2.94
CA GLY A 129 -4.16 -8.23 -1.57
C GLY A 129 -4.62 -6.77 -1.47
N GLY A 130 -4.86 -6.26 -0.26
CA GLY A 130 -5.38 -4.89 -0.05
C GLY A 130 -4.55 -3.76 -0.69
N ALA A 131 -3.23 -3.88 -0.75
CA ALA A 131 -2.38 -2.90 -1.44
C ALA A 131 -2.58 -2.89 -2.96
N SER A 132 -2.82 -4.06 -3.56
CA SER A 132 -3.07 -4.20 -5.00
C SER A 132 -4.36 -3.50 -5.43
N LYS A 133 -5.37 -3.44 -4.54
CA LYS A 133 -6.61 -2.69 -4.78
C LYS A 133 -6.35 -1.19 -4.86
N ALA A 134 -5.53 -0.64 -3.96
CA ALA A 134 -5.13 0.77 -4.01
C ALA A 134 -4.33 1.08 -5.27
N VAL A 135 -3.40 0.18 -5.67
CA VAL A 135 -2.64 0.29 -6.92
C VAL A 135 -3.56 0.28 -8.15
N PHE A 136 -4.51 -0.65 -8.23
CA PHE A 136 -5.47 -0.74 -9.33
C PHE A 136 -6.29 0.54 -9.47
N HIS A 137 -6.82 1.06 -8.37
CA HIS A 137 -7.55 2.32 -8.38
C HIS A 137 -6.66 3.51 -8.74
N GLY A 138 -5.41 3.54 -8.27
CA GLY A 138 -4.45 4.58 -8.62
C GLY A 138 -4.10 4.58 -10.11
N LEU A 139 -3.81 3.42 -10.68
CA LEU A 139 -3.56 3.26 -12.13
C LEU A 139 -4.78 3.68 -12.94
N LYS A 140 -5.99 3.32 -12.51
CA LYS A 140 -7.24 3.77 -13.13
C LYS A 140 -7.40 5.29 -13.10
N GLN A 141 -7.07 5.97 -12.00
CA GLN A 141 -7.09 7.43 -11.92
C GLN A 141 -6.09 8.08 -12.88
N LEU A 142 -4.97 7.40 -13.14
CA LEU A 142 -3.94 7.82 -14.09
C LEU A 142 -4.24 7.42 -15.55
N GLY A 143 -5.40 6.80 -15.82
CA GLY A 143 -5.82 6.40 -17.17
C GLY A 143 -5.12 5.15 -17.71
N ILE A 144 -4.62 4.28 -16.83
CA ILE A 144 -3.94 3.03 -17.19
C ILE A 144 -4.88 1.85 -16.94
N GLU A 145 -5.19 1.11 -18.00
CA GLU A 145 -5.95 -0.15 -17.89
C GLU A 145 -5.10 -1.20 -17.19
N SER A 146 -5.66 -1.97 -16.26
CA SER A 146 -4.86 -2.84 -15.40
C SER A 146 -5.44 -4.25 -15.32
N THR A 147 -4.55 -5.24 -15.35
CA THR A 147 -4.89 -6.67 -15.25
C THR A 147 -4.20 -7.25 -14.02
N PHE A 148 -4.95 -7.94 -13.16
CA PHE A 148 -4.38 -8.64 -12.02
C PHE A 148 -3.71 -9.95 -12.46
N VAL A 149 -2.59 -10.27 -11.81
CA VAL A 149 -1.88 -11.55 -11.97
C VAL A 149 -1.80 -12.23 -10.61
N SER A 150 -2.26 -13.47 -10.53
CA SER A 150 -2.26 -14.27 -9.30
C SER A 150 -1.75 -15.70 -9.54
N ARG A 151 -1.64 -16.49 -8.47
CA ARG A 151 -1.24 -17.91 -8.57
C ARG A 151 -2.40 -18.83 -8.99
N THR A 152 -3.61 -18.33 -8.93
CA THR A 152 -4.86 -19.04 -9.21
C THR A 152 -5.80 -18.07 -9.91
N HIS A 153 -6.67 -18.57 -10.78
CA HIS A 153 -7.75 -17.75 -11.33
C HIS A 153 -8.70 -17.33 -10.20
N ASP A 154 -8.63 -16.07 -9.79
CA ASP A 154 -9.54 -15.47 -8.83
C ASP A 154 -9.81 -14.02 -9.24
N GLN A 155 -11.05 -13.55 -9.05
CA GLN A 155 -11.44 -12.16 -9.31
C GLN A 155 -11.09 -11.61 -10.71
N GLY A 156 -11.10 -12.47 -11.73
CA GLY A 156 -10.77 -12.08 -13.11
C GLY A 156 -9.27 -11.86 -13.37
N ALA A 157 -8.41 -12.28 -12.45
CA ALA A 157 -6.97 -12.30 -12.66
C ALA A 157 -6.54 -13.43 -13.60
N ILE A 158 -5.51 -13.16 -14.38
CA ILE A 158 -4.76 -14.19 -15.12
C ILE A 158 -3.71 -14.82 -14.20
N ILE A 159 -3.23 -16.01 -14.55
CA ILE A 159 -2.13 -16.66 -13.82
C ILE A 159 -0.77 -16.36 -14.45
N TYR A 160 0.31 -16.55 -13.68
CA TYR A 160 1.67 -16.25 -14.15
C TYR A 160 2.05 -17.05 -15.41
N GLU A 161 1.55 -18.27 -15.53
CA GLU A 161 1.79 -19.17 -16.67
C GLU A 161 1.12 -18.69 -17.97
N GLU A 162 0.16 -17.76 -17.88
CA GLU A 162 -0.54 -17.18 -19.03
C GLU A 162 0.16 -15.92 -19.58
N LEU A 163 1.27 -15.48 -18.99
CA LEU A 163 2.00 -14.30 -19.45
C LEU A 163 2.75 -14.59 -20.77
N THR A 164 2.06 -14.39 -21.89
CA THR A 164 2.63 -14.56 -23.23
C THR A 164 3.46 -13.34 -23.67
N PRO A 165 4.30 -13.46 -24.71
CA PRO A 165 5.01 -12.31 -25.29
C PRO A 165 4.08 -11.15 -25.66
N GLU A 166 2.89 -11.44 -26.18
CA GLU A 166 1.90 -10.44 -26.58
C GLU A 166 1.36 -9.68 -25.35
N ILE A 167 1.03 -10.39 -24.27
CA ILE A 167 0.58 -9.78 -23.02
C ILE A 167 1.68 -8.87 -22.45
N MET A 168 2.92 -9.34 -22.43
CA MET A 168 4.05 -8.55 -21.92
C MET A 168 4.29 -7.30 -22.76
N ALA A 169 4.32 -7.42 -24.08
CA ALA A 169 4.52 -6.28 -24.98
C ALA A 169 3.42 -5.22 -24.85
N GLU A 170 2.20 -5.64 -24.54
CA GLU A 170 1.05 -4.77 -24.35
C GLU A 170 1.05 -4.07 -22.98
N HIS A 171 1.50 -4.76 -21.93
CA HIS A 171 1.50 -4.27 -20.55
C HIS A 171 2.87 -3.74 -20.12
N THR A 172 3.15 -2.50 -20.52
CA THR A 172 4.45 -1.84 -20.29
C THR A 172 4.64 -1.28 -18.88
N VAL A 173 3.67 -1.45 -17.98
CA VAL A 173 3.83 -1.17 -16.55
C VAL A 173 3.62 -2.47 -15.76
N ILE A 174 4.52 -2.80 -14.86
CA ILE A 174 4.40 -4.01 -14.03
C ILE A 174 4.61 -3.64 -12.58
N VAL A 175 3.60 -3.86 -11.73
CA VAL A 175 3.62 -3.49 -10.32
C VAL A 175 3.64 -4.73 -9.44
N ASN A 176 4.71 -4.96 -8.69
CA ASN A 176 4.78 -6.04 -7.70
C ASN A 176 4.08 -5.63 -6.40
N CYS A 177 2.92 -6.21 -6.12
CA CYS A 177 2.19 -6.07 -4.86
C CYS A 177 2.29 -7.31 -3.96
N THR A 178 3.17 -8.26 -4.29
CA THR A 178 3.38 -9.49 -3.52
C THR A 178 4.49 -9.28 -2.47
N PRO A 179 4.53 -10.11 -1.41
CA PRO A 179 5.66 -10.12 -0.47
C PRO A 179 6.91 -10.83 -1.03
N VAL A 180 6.90 -11.31 -2.28
CA VAL A 180 8.01 -12.07 -2.88
C VAL A 180 9.17 -11.12 -3.17
N GLY A 181 10.36 -11.45 -2.65
CA GLY A 181 11.56 -10.60 -2.74
C GLY A 181 11.84 -9.77 -1.48
N MET A 182 10.94 -9.82 -0.48
CA MET A 182 11.16 -9.15 0.80
C MET A 182 12.17 -9.90 1.66
N TYR A 183 12.96 -9.20 2.48
CA TYR A 183 13.81 -9.81 3.50
C TYR A 183 13.02 -10.82 4.38
N PRO A 184 13.56 -12.00 4.70
CA PRO A 184 14.91 -12.51 4.35
C PRO A 184 15.00 -13.21 2.99
N LYS A 185 13.91 -13.34 2.24
CA LYS A 185 13.83 -14.06 0.96
C LYS A 185 14.14 -13.15 -0.23
N VAL A 186 15.27 -12.45 -0.16
CA VAL A 186 15.67 -11.42 -1.14
C VAL A 186 16.07 -11.98 -2.51
N ASP A 187 16.42 -13.25 -2.57
CA ASP A 187 16.79 -13.95 -3.81
C ASP A 187 15.58 -14.50 -4.59
N PHE A 188 14.36 -14.19 -4.13
CA PHE A 188 13.13 -14.53 -4.83
C PHE A 188 12.56 -13.31 -5.55
N CYS A 189 11.88 -13.54 -6.66
CA CYS A 189 11.14 -12.51 -7.39
C CYS A 189 9.87 -13.12 -7.99
N PRO A 190 8.87 -12.31 -8.35
CA PRO A 190 7.72 -12.80 -9.12
C PRO A 190 8.18 -13.49 -10.42
N ASN A 191 7.52 -14.59 -10.77
CA ASN A 191 7.90 -15.41 -11.93
C ASN A 191 7.22 -14.89 -13.21
N ILE A 192 7.66 -13.72 -13.67
CA ILE A 192 7.26 -13.16 -14.97
C ILE A 192 8.32 -13.51 -16.03
N PRO A 193 7.98 -13.55 -17.33
CA PRO A 193 8.95 -13.78 -18.40
C PRO A 193 9.80 -12.53 -18.66
N TYR A 194 10.87 -12.37 -17.88
CA TYR A 194 11.74 -11.19 -17.91
C TYR A 194 12.38 -10.97 -19.29
N GLU A 195 12.62 -12.04 -20.05
CA GLU A 195 13.17 -11.99 -21.41
C GLU A 195 12.32 -11.19 -22.42
N TYR A 196 11.05 -10.90 -22.11
CA TYR A 196 10.18 -10.08 -22.94
C TYR A 196 10.12 -8.60 -22.51
N LEU A 197 10.84 -8.24 -21.45
CA LEU A 197 10.98 -6.84 -21.04
C LEU A 197 11.85 -6.08 -22.03
N THR A 198 11.61 -4.77 -22.09
CA THR A 198 12.27 -3.84 -23.00
C THR A 198 12.47 -2.49 -22.31
N PRO A 199 13.24 -1.55 -22.89
CA PRO A 199 13.35 -0.20 -22.36
C PRO A 199 12.05 0.60 -22.26
N ASN A 200 10.96 0.12 -22.89
CA ASN A 200 9.64 0.75 -22.75
C ASN A 200 8.94 0.36 -21.44
N HIS A 201 9.41 -0.68 -20.74
CA HIS A 201 8.78 -1.17 -19.53
C HIS A 201 9.16 -0.35 -18.29
N LEU A 202 8.19 -0.21 -17.38
CA LEU A 202 8.35 0.34 -16.04
C LEU A 202 8.01 -0.74 -15.01
N LEU A 203 8.97 -1.09 -14.16
CA LEU A 203 8.77 -1.99 -13.03
C LEU A 203 8.65 -1.18 -11.74
N TYR A 204 7.56 -1.36 -11.02
CA TYR A 204 7.33 -0.73 -9.72
C TYR A 204 7.20 -1.80 -8.65
N ASP A 205 8.12 -1.85 -7.69
CA ASP A 205 8.05 -2.77 -6.57
C ASP A 205 7.52 -2.06 -5.33
N LEU A 206 6.43 -2.55 -4.72
CA LEU A 206 5.96 -1.99 -3.44
C LEU A 206 6.93 -2.28 -2.29
N LEU A 207 7.84 -3.25 -2.47
CA LEU A 207 8.90 -3.52 -1.53
C LEU A 207 9.93 -2.39 -1.52
N TYR A 208 10.48 -2.11 -0.35
CA TYR A 208 11.52 -1.10 -0.13
C TYR A 208 12.72 -1.65 0.65
N ASN A 209 12.66 -2.91 1.10
CA ASN A 209 13.75 -3.60 1.77
C ASN A 209 13.89 -5.02 1.18
N PRO A 210 14.90 -5.26 0.33
CA PRO A 210 16.07 -4.40 0.05
C PRO A 210 15.75 -3.17 -0.84
N ASN A 211 16.67 -2.20 -0.90
CA ASN A 211 16.54 -1.01 -1.76
C ASN A 211 16.37 -1.35 -3.25
N THR A 212 17.01 -2.42 -3.71
CA THR A 212 16.86 -2.94 -5.08
C THR A 212 16.58 -4.44 -4.99
N THR A 213 15.36 -4.85 -5.33
CA THR A 213 14.92 -6.26 -5.29
C THR A 213 15.40 -7.03 -6.51
N LEU A 214 15.34 -8.36 -6.47
CA LEU A 214 15.68 -9.18 -7.65
C LEU A 214 14.72 -8.92 -8.83
N PHE A 215 13.46 -8.60 -8.55
CA PHE A 215 12.48 -8.17 -9.56
C PHE A 215 12.96 -6.93 -10.33
N MET A 216 13.42 -5.91 -9.61
CA MET A 216 13.96 -4.69 -10.21
C MET A 216 15.26 -4.96 -10.99
N LYS A 217 16.21 -5.70 -10.40
CA LYS A 217 17.49 -6.03 -11.05
C LYS A 217 17.29 -6.73 -12.39
N LYS A 218 16.43 -7.76 -12.44
CA LYS A 218 16.15 -8.49 -13.68
C LYS A 218 15.48 -7.64 -14.75
N GLY A 219 14.66 -6.65 -14.37
CA GLY A 219 14.10 -5.70 -15.34
C GLY A 219 15.15 -4.72 -15.85
N GLU A 220 16.00 -4.21 -14.98
CA GLU A 220 17.11 -3.31 -15.34
C GLU A 220 18.11 -3.98 -16.30
N GLU A 221 18.36 -5.29 -16.12
CA GLU A 221 19.17 -6.10 -17.04
C GLU A 221 18.60 -6.14 -18.48
N GLN A 222 17.29 -5.92 -18.64
CA GLN A 222 16.59 -5.82 -19.93
C GLN A 222 16.37 -4.36 -20.38
N GLY A 223 16.94 -3.40 -19.63
CA GLY A 223 16.87 -1.97 -19.91
C GLY A 223 15.61 -1.27 -19.40
N ALA A 224 14.73 -1.95 -18.66
CA ALA A 224 13.52 -1.35 -18.10
C ALA A 224 13.85 -0.34 -16.99
N VAL A 225 12.99 0.68 -16.84
CA VAL A 225 13.06 1.59 -15.69
C VAL A 225 12.46 0.89 -14.47
N SER A 226 13.09 1.03 -13.30
CA SER A 226 12.60 0.43 -12.05
C SER A 226 12.45 1.46 -10.93
N LYS A 227 11.51 1.21 -10.00
CA LYS A 227 11.34 1.99 -8.76
C LYS A 227 10.91 1.09 -7.61
N ASN A 228 11.45 1.33 -6.42
CA ASN A 228 11.01 0.68 -5.19
C ASN A 228 9.88 1.45 -4.49
N GLY A 229 9.37 0.88 -3.39
CA GLY A 229 8.20 1.39 -2.68
C GLY A 229 8.50 2.44 -1.61
N LEU A 230 9.76 2.85 -1.41
CA LEU A 230 10.14 3.73 -0.29
C LEU A 230 9.43 5.09 -0.37
N GLU A 231 9.37 5.68 -1.56
CA GLU A 231 8.71 6.97 -1.75
C GLU A 231 7.20 6.86 -1.49
N MET A 232 6.54 5.81 -2.01
CA MET A 232 5.13 5.53 -1.70
C MET A 232 4.91 5.39 -0.19
N LEU A 233 5.80 4.68 0.52
CA LEU A 233 5.73 4.49 1.97
C LEU A 233 5.82 5.83 2.74
N LEU A 234 6.64 6.78 2.27
CA LEU A 234 6.74 8.11 2.89
C LEU A 234 5.50 8.96 2.56
N LEU A 235 5.10 9.01 1.28
CA LEU A 235 3.97 9.81 0.82
C LEU A 235 2.65 9.38 1.45
N GLN A 236 2.41 8.08 1.61
CA GLN A 236 1.21 7.59 2.31
C GLN A 236 1.22 7.99 3.80
N ALA A 237 2.39 8.12 4.42
CA ALA A 237 2.52 8.51 5.83
C ALA A 237 2.24 10.01 6.01
N PHE A 238 2.75 10.85 5.09
CA PHE A 238 2.42 12.27 5.04
C PHE A 238 0.92 12.48 4.84
N ALA A 239 0.32 11.80 3.86
CA ALA A 239 -1.10 11.88 3.60
C ALA A 239 -1.95 11.41 4.80
N GLY A 240 -1.53 10.33 5.48
CA GLY A 240 -2.16 9.86 6.72
C GLY A 240 -2.12 10.92 7.84
N TRP A 241 -0.97 11.57 8.02
CA TRP A 241 -0.82 12.68 8.97
C TRP A 241 -1.73 13.85 8.65
N GLU A 242 -1.80 14.27 7.38
CA GLU A 242 -2.70 15.34 6.94
C GLU A 242 -4.16 15.00 7.20
N ILE A 243 -4.58 13.76 6.92
CA ILE A 243 -5.96 13.29 7.16
C ILE A 243 -6.35 13.44 8.63
N TRP A 244 -5.47 13.06 9.55
CA TRP A 244 -5.73 13.19 10.98
C TRP A 244 -5.89 14.64 11.43
N ASN A 245 -5.14 15.57 10.82
CA ASN A 245 -5.10 16.99 11.20
C ASN A 245 -6.07 17.89 10.42
N LYS A 246 -6.82 17.37 9.44
CA LYS A 246 -7.95 18.08 8.80
C LYS A 246 -9.13 18.29 9.74
#